data_AF-G0EE54-F1
#
_entry.id   AF-G0EE54-F1
#
_cell.length_a   1.000
_cell.length_b   1.000
_cell.length_c   1.000
_cell.angle_alpha   90.00
_cell.angle_beta   90.00
_cell.angle_gamma   90.00
#
_symmetry.space_group_name_H-M   'P 1'
#
loop_
_entity.id
_entity.type
_entity.pdbx_description
1 polymer ?
#
loop_
_entity_poly.entity_id
_entity_poly.type
_entity_poly.pdbx_seq_one_letter_code
_entity_poly.pdbx_strand_id
1 'polypeptide(L)'
;MLLEGDELQLTLPRRVLFLRDFLLGYLAANGGEARVEDIEAALKRAKEKRNVIIAGGTRDLRAELEVLAAAGLLEQNDGSVRLHVDKLSPLVKRKVEKVAKLIAAMA
;
A
#
# COMPACT_ATOMS: atom_id res chain seq x y z
N MET A 1 13.18 35.15 31.55
CA MET A 1 11.88 34.63 31.08
C MET A 1 11.91 34.65 29.56
N LEU A 2 11.30 33.63 28.92
CA LEU A 2 11.33 33.26 27.48
C LEU A 2 12.45 32.28 27.10
N LEU A 3 12.24 31.03 27.54
CA LEU A 3 12.59 29.85 26.75
C LEU A 3 11.41 29.62 25.80
N GLU A 4 11.48 30.14 24.58
CA GLU A 4 10.66 29.67 23.46
C GLU A 4 11.64 28.88 22.60
N GLY A 5 11.70 27.56 22.73
CA GLY A 5 10.70 26.71 22.10
C GLY A 5 11.13 26.38 20.67
N ASP A 6 12.42 26.06 20.48
CA ASP A 6 12.94 25.47 19.24
C ASP A 6 12.34 24.06 19.10
N GLU A 7 11.08 23.97 18.66
CA GLU A 7 10.54 22.72 18.13
C GLU A 7 11.22 22.48 16.78
N LEU A 8 12.39 21.85 16.84
CA LEU A 8 12.97 21.12 15.73
C LEU A 8 11.92 20.11 15.24
N GLN A 9 11.08 20.52 14.30
CA GLN A 9 10.22 19.62 13.54
C GLN A 9 11.13 18.71 12.73
N LEU A 10 11.52 17.59 13.35
CA LEU A 10 12.18 16.47 12.69
C LEU A 10 11.29 16.08 11.52
N THR A 11 11.65 16.56 10.33
CA THR A 11 10.96 16.24 9.09
C THR A 11 11.35 14.80 8.79
N LEU A 12 10.57 13.86 9.31
CA LEU A 12 10.76 12.45 9.02
C LEU A 12 10.81 12.28 7.50
N PRO A 13 11.79 11.53 6.97
CA PRO A 13 11.90 11.35 5.53
C PRO A 13 10.59 10.81 4.98
N ARG A 14 10.02 11.53 4.00
CA ARG A 14 8.76 11.13 3.37
C ARG A 14 8.96 9.79 2.69
N ARG A 15 8.15 8.80 3.07
CA ARG A 15 8.15 7.48 2.45
C ARG A 15 7.29 7.53 1.21
N VAL A 16 7.91 7.32 0.05
CA VAL A 16 7.19 7.18 -1.22
C VAL A 16 6.85 5.70 -1.42
N LEU A 17 5.56 5.40 -1.57
CA LEU A 17 5.05 4.07 -1.89
C LEU A 17 4.31 4.16 -3.22
N PHE A 18 4.62 3.27 -4.16
CA PHE A 18 3.80 3.16 -5.37
C PHE A 18 2.45 2.53 -5.05
N LEU A 19 1.38 2.95 -5.74
CA LEU A 19 0.03 2.39 -5.55
C LEU A 19 0.03 0.86 -5.69
N ARG A 20 0.74 0.33 -6.69
CA ARG A 20 0.92 -1.11 -6.89
C ARG A 20 1.58 -1.78 -5.68
N ASP A 21 2.67 -1.20 -5.20
CA ASP A 21 3.42 -1.77 -4.06
C ASP A 21 2.56 -1.72 -2.80
N PHE A 22 1.82 -0.63 -2.59
CA PHE A 22 0.84 -0.51 -1.51
C PHE A 22 -0.22 -1.61 -1.59
N LEU A 23 -0.83 -1.81 -2.76
CA LEU A 23 -1.85 -2.84 -2.96
C LEU A 23 -1.32 -4.24 -2.65
N LEU A 24 -0.21 -4.62 -3.27
CA LEU A 24 0.37 -5.95 -3.09
C LEU A 24 0.80 -6.17 -1.64
N GLY A 25 1.41 -5.16 -1.01
CA GLY A 25 1.79 -5.20 0.39
C GLY A 25 0.57 -5.30 1.32
N TYR A 26 -0.51 -4.59 1.01
CA TYR A 26 -1.74 -4.63 1.79
C TYR A 26 -2.39 -6.02 1.71
N LEU A 27 -2.51 -6.59 0.51
CA LEU A 27 -3.03 -7.94 0.32
C LEU A 27 -2.16 -8.96 1.08
N ALA A 28 -0.84 -8.88 0.95
CA ALA A 28 0.05 -9.78 1.68
C ALA A 28 -0.02 -9.64 3.20
N ALA A 29 -0.22 -8.42 3.72
CA ALA A 29 -0.45 -8.19 5.15
C ALA A 29 -1.77 -8.79 5.64
N ASN A 30 -2.74 -8.98 4.76
CA ASN A 30 -4.08 -9.52 5.05
C ASN A 30 -4.25 -10.95 4.52
N GLY A 31 -3.19 -11.75 4.48
CA GLY A 31 -3.28 -13.17 4.10
C GLY A 31 -3.49 -13.45 2.61
N GLY A 32 -3.28 -12.45 1.76
CA GLY A 32 -3.40 -12.55 0.31
C GLY A 32 -4.78 -12.19 -0.23
N GLU A 33 -5.74 -11.81 0.61
CA GLU A 33 -7.11 -11.47 0.19
C GLU A 33 -7.66 -10.30 1.00
N ALA A 34 -8.39 -9.39 0.36
CA ALA A 34 -9.09 -8.30 1.04
C ALA A 34 -10.25 -7.76 0.21
N ARG A 35 -11.21 -7.10 0.87
CA ARG A 35 -12.28 -6.37 0.16
C ARG A 35 -11.73 -5.10 -0.47
N VAL A 36 -12.25 -4.73 -1.64
CA VAL A 36 -11.85 -3.49 -2.34
C VAL A 36 -12.11 -2.27 -1.45
N GLU A 37 -13.24 -2.25 -0.74
CA GLU A 37 -13.60 -1.19 0.22
C GLU A 37 -12.57 -1.03 1.35
N ASP A 38 -12.03 -2.13 1.88
CA ASP A 38 -11.00 -2.09 2.92
C ASP A 38 -9.67 -1.55 2.38
N ILE A 39 -9.33 -1.92 1.14
CA ILE A 39 -8.15 -1.40 0.45
C ILE A 39 -8.29 0.11 0.20
N GLU A 40 -9.45 0.58 -0.25
CA GLU A 40 -9.75 2.01 -0.46
C GLU A 40 -9.64 2.79 0.85
N ALA A 41 -10.23 2.27 1.93
CA ALA A 41 -10.15 2.89 3.25
C ALA A 41 -8.71 2.95 3.75
N ALA A 42 -7.93 1.87 3.61
CA ALA A 42 -6.52 1.85 3.99
C ALA A 42 -5.69 2.82 3.14
N LEU A 43 -5.95 2.91 1.84
CA LEU A 43 -5.29 3.84 0.94
C LEU A 43 -5.57 5.29 1.33
N LYS A 44 -6.81 5.62 1.68
CA LYS A 44 -7.21 6.94 2.16
C LYS A 44 -6.45 7.29 3.47
N ARG A 45 -6.48 6.41 4.47
CA ARG A 45 -5.74 6.58 5.73
C ARG A 45 -4.23 6.77 5.49
N ALA A 46 -3.65 6.03 4.55
CA ALA A 46 -2.23 6.15 4.23
C ALA A 46 -1.90 7.53 3.60
N LYS A 47 -2.75 8.05 2.72
CA LYS A 47 -2.59 9.38 2.10
C LYS A 47 -2.74 10.54 3.10
N GLU A 48 -3.48 10.34 4.18
CA GLU A 48 -3.64 11.35 5.25
C GLU A 48 -2.39 11.47 6.14
N LYS A 49 -1.48 10.49 6.11
CA LYS A 49 -0.24 10.55 6.90
C LYS A 49 0.77 11.52 6.27
N ARG A 50 1.20 12.53 7.04
CA ARG A 50 2.15 13.58 6.58
C ARG A 50 3.48 13.06 6.04
N ASN A 51 3.89 11.86 6.46
CA ASN A 51 5.16 11.23 6.11
C ASN A 51 5.03 10.14 5.02
N VAL A 52 3.87 9.98 4.38
CA VAL A 52 3.63 8.99 3.33
C VAL A 52 3.14 9.67 2.06
N ILE A 53 3.79 9.36 0.95
CA ILE A 53 3.35 9.74 -0.40
C ILE A 53 2.95 8.46 -1.11
N ILE A 54 1.68 8.35 -1.51
CA ILE A 54 1.26 7.31 -2.44
C ILE A 54 1.44 7.83 -3.86
N ALA A 55 2.45 7.32 -4.57
CA ALA A 55 2.70 7.62 -5.98
C ALA A 55 1.89 6.66 -6.86
N GLY A 56 0.97 7.17 -7.65
CA GLY A 56 0.04 6.34 -8.44
C GLY A 56 -0.20 6.82 -9.87
N GLY A 57 0.67 7.66 -10.45
CA GLY A 57 0.35 8.29 -11.74
C GLY A 57 -1.05 8.92 -11.75
N THR A 58 -1.72 8.91 -12.90
CA THR A 58 -3.15 9.28 -13.02
C THR A 58 -4.12 8.12 -12.75
N ARG A 59 -3.61 6.91 -12.42
CA ARG A 59 -4.44 5.72 -12.24
C ARG A 59 -5.02 5.67 -10.84
N ASP A 60 -6.32 5.42 -10.77
CA ASP A 60 -6.99 5.11 -9.52
C ASP A 60 -6.80 3.64 -9.13
N LEU A 61 -7.29 3.27 -7.95
CA LEU A 61 -7.18 1.92 -7.41
C LEU A 61 -7.80 0.87 -8.35
N ARG A 62 -8.95 1.19 -8.96
CA ARG A 62 -9.69 0.26 -9.81
C ARG A 62 -8.92 -0.05 -11.09
N ALA A 63 -8.37 0.98 -11.73
CA ALA A 63 -7.52 0.81 -12.90
C ALA A 63 -6.28 -0.05 -12.58
N GLU A 64 -5.66 0.12 -11.40
CA GLU A 64 -4.52 -0.70 -11.03
C GLU A 64 -4.91 -2.16 -10.71
N LEU A 65 -6.08 -2.38 -10.12
CA LEU A 65 -6.64 -3.72 -9.89
C LEU A 65 -6.92 -4.45 -11.22
N GLU A 66 -7.52 -3.77 -12.20
CA GLU A 66 -7.76 -4.32 -13.53
C GLU A 66 -6.47 -4.72 -14.24
N VAL A 67 -5.43 -3.87 -14.16
CA VAL A 67 -4.12 -4.17 -14.76
C VAL A 67 -3.50 -5.43 -14.15
N LEU A 68 -3.56 -5.57 -12.82
CA LEU A 68 -3.01 -6.73 -12.14
C LEU A 68 -3.84 -8.00 -12.37
N ALA A 69 -5.16 -7.86 -12.52
CA ALA A 69 -6.05 -8.94 -12.91
C ALA A 69 -5.73 -9.44 -14.33
N ALA A 70 -5.57 -8.53 -15.28
CA ALA A 70 -5.21 -8.83 -16.66
C ALA A 70 -3.83 -9.49 -16.77
N ALA A 71 -2.90 -9.13 -15.86
CA ALA A 71 -1.60 -9.79 -15.73
C ALA A 71 -1.69 -11.18 -15.05
N GLY A 72 -2.87 -11.61 -14.61
CA GLY A 72 -3.11 -12.88 -13.93
C GLY A 72 -2.54 -12.94 -12.52
N LEU A 73 -2.15 -11.80 -11.93
CA LEU A 73 -1.54 -11.73 -10.59
C LEU A 73 -2.58 -11.69 -9.48
N LEU A 74 -3.80 -11.24 -9.77
CA LEU A 74 -4.90 -11.25 -8.82
C LEU A 74 -6.20 -11.70 -9.49
N GLU A 75 -7.14 -12.15 -8.67
CA GLU A 75 -8.52 -12.41 -9.05
C GLU A 75 -9.44 -11.45 -8.28
N GLN A 76 -10.53 -11.01 -8.91
CA GLN A 76 -11.57 -10.21 -8.26
C GLN A 76 -12.86 -11.02 -8.20
N ASN A 77 -13.40 -11.20 -7.00
CA ASN A 77 -14.62 -11.96 -6.75
C ASN A 77 -15.51 -11.18 -5.78
N ASP A 78 -16.71 -10.81 -6.23
CA ASP A 78 -17.78 -10.20 -5.41
C ASP A 78 -17.30 -9.06 -4.48
N GLY A 79 -16.55 -8.10 -5.06
CA GLY A 79 -15.98 -6.97 -4.34
C GLY A 79 -14.73 -7.28 -3.50
N SER A 80 -14.21 -8.50 -3.56
CA SER A 80 -12.96 -8.92 -2.93
C SER A 80 -11.87 -9.16 -3.97
N VAL A 81 -10.62 -9.02 -3.55
CA VAL A 81 -9.43 -9.19 -4.36
C VAL A 81 -8.54 -10.23 -3.70
N ARG A 82 -8.14 -11.27 -4.45
CA ARG A 82 -7.18 -12.27 -3.98
C ARG A 82 -5.91 -12.26 -4.85
N LEU A 83 -4.77 -12.24 -4.19
CA LEU A 83 -3.43 -12.27 -4.79
C LEU A 83 -3.00 -13.71 -5.05
N HIS A 84 -2.60 -14.02 -6.28
CA HIS A 84 -1.93 -15.27 -6.63
C HIS A 84 -0.45 -15.17 -6.27
N VAL A 85 -0.13 -15.39 -4.99
CA VAL A 85 1.24 -15.28 -4.46
C VAL A 85 2.18 -16.27 -5.17
N ASP A 86 1.68 -17.44 -5.55
CA ASP A 86 2.39 -18.46 -6.32
C ASP A 86 2.93 -17.94 -7.66
N LYS A 87 2.23 -17.02 -8.31
CA LYS A 87 2.62 -16.41 -9.59
C LYS A 87 3.63 -15.26 -9.46
N LEU A 88 3.94 -14.82 -8.25
CA LEU A 88 4.93 -13.79 -8.01
C LEU A 88 6.35 -14.36 -8.06
N SER A 89 7.26 -13.63 -8.71
CA SER A 89 8.69 -13.97 -8.68
C SER A 89 9.25 -13.84 -7.25
N PRO A 90 10.33 -14.56 -6.89
CA PRO A 90 10.94 -14.48 -5.56
C PRO A 90 11.34 -13.05 -5.14
N LEU A 91 11.79 -12.23 -6.09
CA LEU A 91 12.13 -10.83 -5.84
C LEU A 91 10.89 -10.00 -5.49
N VAL A 92 9.79 -10.20 -6.21
CA VAL A 92 8.53 -9.53 -5.94
C VAL A 92 7.97 -9.96 -4.60
N LYS A 93 8.01 -11.27 -4.26
CA LYS A 93 7.61 -11.79 -2.95
C LYS A 93 8.33 -11.08 -1.80
N ARG A 94 9.66 -11.01 -1.85
CA ARG A 94 10.47 -10.31 -0.83
C ARG A 94 10.12 -8.82 -0.73
N LYS A 95 9.90 -8.16 -1.87
CA LYS A 95 9.50 -6.74 -1.90
C LYS A 95 8.13 -6.57 -1.23
N VAL A 96 7.16 -7.40 -1.60
CA VAL A 96 5.80 -7.39 -1.08
C VAL A 96 5.78 -7.65 0.43
N GLU A 97 6.54 -8.63 0.93
CA GLU A 97 6.69 -8.89 2.37
C GLU A 97 7.28 -7.68 3.12
N LYS A 98 8.28 -7.01 2.54
CA LYS A 98 8.86 -5.79 3.13
C LYS A 98 7.82 -4.67 3.21
N VAL A 99 7.03 -4.49 2.16
CA VAL A 99 5.96 -3.48 2.14
C VAL A 99 4.81 -3.86 3.07
N ALA A 100 4.45 -5.14 3.16
CA ALA A 100 3.45 -5.65 4.10
C ALA A 100 3.81 -5.30 5.56
N LYS A 101 5.07 -5.51 5.95
CA LYS A 101 5.58 -5.12 7.28
C LYS A 101 5.48 -3.60 7.51
N LEU A 102 5.77 -2.80 6.48
CA LEU A 102 5.64 -1.34 6.57
C LEU A 102 4.17 -0.92 6.75
N ILE A 103 3.25 -1.56 6.01
CA ILE A 103 1.81 -1.29 6.11
C ILE A 103 1.27 -1.73 7.46
N ALA A 104 1.67 -2.90 7.96
CA ALA A 104 1.29 -3.37 9.29
C ALA A 104 1.76 -2.42 10.40
N ALA A 105 2.95 -1.83 10.28
CA ALA A 105 3.45 -0.80 11.20
C ALA A 105 2.75 0.57 11.06
N MET A 106 1.90 0.73 10.03
CA MET A 106 1.10 1.93 9.79
C MET A 106 -0.38 1.76 10.19
N ALA A 107 -0.87 0.54 10.40
CA ALA A 107 -2.21 0.31 10.92
C ALA A 107 -2.27 0.68 12.41
#